data_AF-A0AA50U681-F1
#
_entry.id   AF-A0AA50U681-F1
#
_cell.length_a   1.000
_cell.length_b   1.000
_cell.length_c   1.000
_cell.angle_alpha   90.00
_cell.angle_beta   90.00
_cell.angle_gamma   90.00
#
_symmetry.space_group_name_H-M   'P 1'
#
loop_
_entity.id
_entity.type
_entity.pdbx_description
1 polymer ?
#
loop_
_entity_poly.entity_id
_entity_poly.type
_entity_poly.pdbx_seq_one_letter_code
_entity_poly.pdbx_strand_id
1 'polypeptide(L)'
;PTDQTRDPYYWELEKLWRSMDEDEKKQYKKKPCPDPVASKTSPEYKIGTISEKLDSLIQNYLKTRNESNQNNCTNDKFTEILSAKYLASLAAPGEPVGLLAAQSIGEPSTQMTLNTFHFAGRGDMNVTLGIPRLREILMTASAKLHTPHMDIPFYQNLPDLNKKAERLRRKMNRVTVSEVLEKIDVQCEVVTRPDRQLKTTMR
;
A
#
# COMPACT_ATOMS: atom_id res chain seq x y z
N PRO A 1 33.80 -13.16 8.04
CA PRO A 1 32.81 -12.96 6.97
C PRO A 1 32.27 -14.33 6.49
N THR A 2 31.23 -14.82 7.15
CA THR A 2 30.66 -16.17 6.92
C THR A 2 29.47 -16.17 5.95
N ASP A 3 29.09 -15.01 5.41
CA ASP A 3 27.95 -14.87 4.48
C ASP A 3 28.41 -14.12 3.23
N GLN A 4 28.33 -14.77 2.06
CA GLN A 4 28.72 -14.22 0.74
C GLN A 4 27.52 -13.62 -0.01
N THR A 5 26.32 -13.65 0.56
CA THR A 5 25.09 -13.25 -0.15
C THR A 5 24.87 -11.74 -0.22
N ARG A 6 25.70 -10.96 0.49
CA ARG A 6 25.50 -9.52 0.66
C ARG A 6 26.66 -8.73 0.04
N ASP A 7 26.32 -7.51 -0.37
CA ASP A 7 27.20 -6.60 -1.10
C ASP A 7 28.49 -6.30 -0.29
N PRO A 8 29.69 -6.36 -0.90
CA PRO A 8 30.96 -5.99 -0.25
C PRO A 8 30.92 -4.67 0.51
N TYR A 9 30.16 -3.69 0.04
CA TYR A 9 30.02 -2.38 0.68
C TYR A 9 29.36 -2.44 2.07
N TYR A 10 28.47 -3.40 2.30
CA TYR A 10 27.85 -3.54 3.63
C TYR A 10 28.89 -3.92 4.69
N TRP A 11 29.94 -4.66 4.33
CA TRP A 11 30.96 -5.15 5.26
C TRP A 11 31.82 -3.98 5.73
N GLU A 12 32.03 -3.01 4.84
CA GLU A 12 32.73 -1.76 5.11
C GLU A 12 31.90 -0.86 6.04
N LEU A 13 30.60 -0.72 5.76
CA LEU A 13 29.68 0.01 6.65
C LEU A 13 29.56 -0.63 8.03
N GLU A 14 29.54 -1.96 8.12
CA GLU A 14 29.45 -2.67 9.40
C GLU A 14 30.72 -2.45 10.24
N LYS A 15 31.89 -2.51 9.61
CA LYS A 15 33.16 -2.19 10.29
C LYS A 15 33.17 -0.74 10.77
N LEU A 16 32.77 0.20 9.90
CA LEU A 16 32.66 1.62 10.25
C LEU A 16 31.71 1.81 11.44
N TRP A 17 30.52 1.22 11.40
CA TRP A 17 29.53 1.29 12.48
C TRP A 17 30.07 0.74 13.80
N ARG A 18 30.82 -0.36 13.77
CA ARG A 18 31.43 -0.96 14.98
C ARG A 18 32.58 -0.13 15.54
N SER A 19 33.32 0.59 14.70
CA SER A 19 34.42 1.48 15.12
C SER A 19 33.97 2.84 15.63
N MET A 20 32.74 3.27 15.31
CA MET A 20 32.20 4.56 15.74
C MET A 20 31.87 4.59 17.24
N ASP A 21 32.05 5.76 17.85
CA ASP A 21 31.69 6.02 19.24
C ASP A 21 30.17 6.06 19.43
N GLU A 22 29.70 5.82 20.67
CA GLU A 22 28.25 5.79 20.97
C GLU A 22 27.55 7.12 20.66
N ASP A 23 28.26 8.25 20.72
CA ASP A 23 27.71 9.56 20.39
C ASP A 23 27.58 9.79 18.87
N GLU A 24 28.48 9.22 18.07
CA GLU A 24 28.36 9.23 16.61
C GLU A 24 27.22 8.30 16.17
N LYS A 25 27.11 7.11 16.78
CA LYS A 25 25.99 6.19 16.55
C LYS A 25 24.63 6.82 16.87
N LYS A 26 24.55 7.68 17.88
CA LYS A 26 23.30 8.41 18.22
C LYS A 26 22.84 9.34 17.10
N GLN A 27 23.73 9.86 16.24
CA GLN A 27 23.34 10.72 15.11
C GLN A 27 22.56 9.94 14.04
N TYR A 28 22.92 8.67 13.84
CA TYR A 28 22.26 7.78 12.89
C TYR A 28 21.10 6.98 13.50
N LYS A 29 20.96 6.96 14.83
CA LYS A 29 19.75 6.46 15.47
C LYS A 29 18.58 7.37 15.08
N LYS A 30 17.56 6.77 14.48
CA LYS A 30 16.31 7.46 14.15
C LYS A 30 15.75 8.08 15.43
N LYS A 31 15.68 9.41 15.48
CA LYS A 31 15.05 10.12 16.60
C LYS A 31 13.56 9.78 16.62
N PRO A 32 12.96 9.50 17.79
CA PRO A 32 11.53 9.30 17.89
C PRO A 32 10.84 10.61 17.51
N CYS A 33 9.87 10.53 16.60
CA CYS A 33 8.97 11.64 16.35
C CYS A 33 8.18 11.93 17.64
N PRO A 34 8.05 13.20 18.06
CA PRO A 34 7.24 13.52 19.22
C PRO A 34 5.78 13.16 18.95
N ASP A 35 5.06 12.75 19.99
CA ASP A 35 3.63 12.42 19.85
C ASP A 35 2.82 13.66 19.47
N PRO A 36 1.76 13.49 18.66
CA PRO A 36 0.90 14.60 18.25
C PRO A 36 0.18 15.21 19.47
N VAL A 37 -0.15 16.50 19.36
CA VAL A 37 -0.80 17.27 20.45
C VAL A 37 -2.11 16.63 20.89
N ALA A 38 -2.91 16.13 19.95
CA ALA A 38 -4.17 15.43 20.21
C ALA A 38 -4.02 14.13 21.03
N SER A 39 -2.82 13.53 21.06
CA SER A 39 -2.54 12.37 21.92
C SER A 39 -2.22 12.75 23.35
N LYS A 40 -1.73 13.96 23.60
CA LYS A 40 -1.29 14.41 24.93
C LYS A 40 -2.39 15.16 25.68
N THR A 41 -3.20 15.93 24.97
CA THR A 41 -4.28 16.73 25.56
C THR A 41 -5.55 16.52 24.76
N SER A 42 -6.67 16.36 25.46
CA SER A 42 -7.97 16.33 24.79
C SER A 42 -8.35 17.74 24.32
N PRO A 43 -8.90 17.89 23.10
CA PRO A 43 -9.43 19.16 22.60
C PRO A 43 -10.51 19.79 23.46
N GLU A 44 -11.20 19.02 24.29
CA GLU A 44 -12.25 19.52 25.20
C GLU A 44 -11.67 20.35 26.34
N TYR A 45 -10.48 20.01 26.84
CA TYR A 45 -9.86 20.70 27.98
C TYR A 45 -8.90 21.82 27.56
N LYS A 46 -8.32 21.72 26.36
CA LYS A 46 -7.33 22.69 25.88
C LYS A 46 -7.64 23.12 24.46
N ILE A 47 -8.10 24.38 24.34
CA ILE A 47 -8.30 25.04 23.07
C ILE A 47 -6.98 25.14 22.29
N GLY A 48 -7.06 24.97 20.97
CA GLY A 48 -5.88 24.88 20.10
C GLY A 48 -5.28 23.48 19.96
N THR A 49 -5.80 22.47 20.67
CA THR A 49 -5.49 21.06 20.37
C THR A 49 -6.19 20.66 19.08
N ILE A 50 -5.46 20.67 17.97
CA ILE A 50 -5.97 20.29 16.65
C ILE A 50 -5.11 19.18 16.03
N SER A 51 -5.65 18.51 15.02
CA SER A 51 -4.87 17.57 14.19
C SER A 51 -3.81 18.32 13.40
N GLU A 52 -2.60 17.76 13.29
CA GLU A 52 -1.49 18.31 12.49
C GLU A 52 -1.90 18.55 11.02
N LYS A 53 -2.78 17.71 10.48
CA LYS A 53 -3.31 17.91 9.13
C LYS A 53 -4.17 19.16 9.05
N LEU A 54 -5.03 19.38 10.03
CA LEU A 54 -5.85 20.60 10.08
C LEU A 54 -4.96 21.83 10.25
N ASP A 55 -3.97 21.78 11.14
CA ASP A 55 -3.00 22.87 11.31
C ASP A 55 -2.28 23.18 9.99
N SER A 56 -1.79 22.16 9.28
CA SER A 56 -1.15 22.35 7.98
C SER A 56 -2.06 23.03 6.95
N LEU A 57 -3.36 22.71 6.94
CA LEU A 57 -4.35 23.33 6.06
C LEU A 57 -4.58 24.79 6.44
N ILE A 58 -4.66 25.11 7.74
CA ILE A 58 -4.82 26.47 8.24
C ILE A 58 -3.60 27.32 7.86
N GLN A 59 -2.40 26.80 8.08
CA GLN A 59 -1.16 27.50 7.73
C GLN A 59 -1.02 27.73 6.22
N ASN A 60 -1.35 26.73 5.41
CA ASN A 60 -1.34 26.88 3.95
C ASN A 60 -2.37 27.92 3.49
N TYR A 61 -3.55 27.94 4.11
CA TYR A 61 -4.57 28.95 3.83
C TYR A 61 -4.09 30.36 4.21
N LEU A 62 -3.50 30.53 5.41
CA LEU A 62 -2.96 31.81 5.86
C LEU A 62 -1.85 32.33 4.95
N LYS A 63 -0.97 31.45 4.45
CA LYS A 63 0.08 31.82 3.48
C LYS A 63 -0.46 32.24 2.12
N THR A 64 -1.56 31.63 1.67
CA THR A 64 -2.16 31.89 0.36
C THR A 64 -3.09 33.12 0.39
N ARG A 65 -3.49 33.56 1.59
CA ARG A 65 -4.42 34.67 1.78
C ARG A 65 -3.75 36.02 1.51
N ASN A 66 -4.19 36.72 0.46
CA ASN A 66 -3.75 38.08 0.15
C ASN A 66 -4.26 39.09 1.20
N GLU A 67 -3.37 39.95 1.71
CA GLU A 67 -3.66 40.97 2.73
C GLU A 67 -4.64 42.06 2.26
N SER A 68 -4.89 42.17 0.96
CA SER A 68 -5.72 43.22 0.37
C SER A 68 -7.24 43.06 0.57
N ASN A 69 -7.72 41.89 1.04
CA ASN A 69 -9.13 41.65 1.39
C ASN A 69 -9.39 41.75 2.91
N GLN A 70 -8.70 42.67 3.60
CA GLN A 70 -8.83 42.90 5.04
C GLN A 70 -10.20 43.50 5.42
N ASN A 71 -11.22 42.64 5.47
CA ASN A 71 -12.41 42.91 6.27
C ASN A 71 -12.12 42.45 7.71
N ASN A 72 -11.68 43.37 8.57
CA ASN A 72 -11.73 43.40 10.06
C ASN A 72 -11.30 42.17 10.91
N CYS A 73 -10.87 41.05 10.33
CA CYS A 73 -10.53 39.83 11.07
C CYS A 73 -9.01 39.59 11.06
N THR A 74 -8.39 39.66 12.23
CA THR A 74 -6.96 39.37 12.43
C THR A 74 -6.70 37.86 12.27
N ASN A 75 -5.47 37.50 11.87
CA ASN A 75 -5.08 36.10 11.70
C ASN A 75 -5.27 35.29 12.99
N ASP A 76 -4.95 35.88 14.14
CA ASP A 76 -5.11 35.23 15.44
C ASP A 76 -6.58 34.91 15.73
N LYS A 77 -7.49 35.87 15.51
CA LYS A 77 -8.94 35.66 15.65
C LYS A 77 -9.44 34.56 14.71
N PHE A 78 -8.90 34.51 13.49
CA PHE A 78 -9.26 33.46 12.54
C PHE A 78 -8.82 32.08 13.03
N THR A 79 -7.59 31.94 13.56
CA THR A 79 -7.12 30.68 14.14
C THR A 79 -7.93 30.27 15.37
N GLU A 80 -8.31 31.23 16.21
CA GLU A 80 -9.14 31.01 17.38
C GLU A 80 -10.55 30.53 16.99
N ILE A 81 -11.20 31.19 16.02
CA ILE A 81 -12.51 30.78 15.49
C ILE A 81 -12.44 29.36 14.90
N LEU A 82 -11.38 29.03 14.19
CA LEU A 82 -11.20 27.68 13.63
C LEU A 82 -11.00 26.63 14.73
N SER A 83 -10.24 26.96 15.77
CA SER A 83 -10.07 26.07 16.92
C SER A 83 -11.40 25.84 17.66
N ALA A 84 -12.24 26.86 17.79
CA ALA A 84 -13.57 26.75 18.35
C ALA A 84 -14.51 25.93 17.44
N LYS A 85 -14.46 26.13 16.13
CA LYS A 85 -15.22 25.34 15.15
C LYS A 85 -14.82 23.86 15.18
N TYR A 86 -13.52 23.57 15.33
CA TYR A 86 -13.04 22.20 15.46
C TYR A 86 -13.64 21.52 16.68
N LEU A 87 -13.62 22.19 17.85
CA LEU A 87 -14.23 21.68 19.08
C LEU A 87 -15.72 21.39 18.90
N ALA A 88 -16.46 22.28 18.24
CA ALA A 88 -17.89 22.10 17.95
C ALA A 88 -18.18 20.98 16.92
N SER A 89 -17.18 20.52 16.17
CA SER A 89 -17.32 19.49 15.13
C SER A 89 -16.90 18.10 15.60
N LEU A 90 -16.59 17.93 16.89
CA LEU A 90 -16.23 16.63 17.45
C LEU A 90 -17.48 15.74 17.58
N ALA A 91 -17.29 14.44 17.39
CA ALA A 91 -18.34 13.45 17.61
C ALA A 91 -18.75 13.47 19.09
N ALA A 92 -20.06 13.38 19.34
CA ALA A 92 -20.57 13.42 20.70
C ALA A 92 -20.24 12.12 21.46
N PRO A 93 -19.88 12.19 22.75
CA PRO A 93 -19.74 10.99 23.57
C PRO A 93 -21.05 10.18 23.59
N GLY A 94 -20.96 8.88 23.35
CA GLY A 94 -22.13 7.98 23.29
C GLY A 94 -22.77 7.83 21.90
N GLU A 95 -22.27 8.52 20.88
CA GLU A 95 -22.71 8.32 19.50
C GLU A 95 -22.43 6.87 19.03
N PRO A 96 -23.39 6.16 18.40
CA PRO A 96 -23.23 4.77 17.98
C PRO A 96 -22.37 4.66 16.70
N VAL A 97 -21.11 5.08 16.77
CA VAL A 97 -20.17 5.13 15.63
C VAL A 97 -19.97 3.77 14.95
N GLY A 98 -20.09 2.66 15.69
CA GLY A 98 -20.01 1.31 15.12
C GLY A 98 -21.19 0.97 14.21
N LEU A 99 -22.42 1.35 14.60
CA LEU A 99 -23.61 1.13 13.79
C LEU A 99 -23.61 2.06 12.56
N LEU A 100 -23.23 3.33 12.76
CA LEU A 100 -23.10 4.31 11.68
C LEU A 100 -22.05 3.86 10.66
N ALA A 101 -20.90 3.37 11.10
CA ALA A 101 -19.86 2.84 10.22
C ALA A 101 -20.35 1.61 9.44
N ALA A 102 -21.05 0.68 10.10
CA ALA A 102 -21.62 -0.50 9.45
C ALA A 102 -22.63 -0.13 8.36
N GLN A 103 -23.53 0.82 8.65
CA GLN A 103 -24.51 1.31 7.67
C GLN A 103 -23.83 2.06 6.51
N SER A 104 -22.85 2.91 6.82
CA SER A 104 -22.11 3.70 5.83
C SER A 104 -21.37 2.85 4.80
N ILE A 105 -21.04 1.60 5.15
CA ILE A 105 -20.46 0.63 4.22
C ILE A 105 -21.56 -0.23 3.58
N GLY A 106 -22.49 -0.75 4.40
CA GLY A 106 -23.50 -1.72 3.97
C GLY A 106 -24.49 -1.16 2.94
N GLU A 107 -25.07 0.01 3.20
CA GLU A 107 -26.07 0.63 2.33
C GLU A 107 -25.52 0.92 0.91
N PRO A 108 -24.40 1.64 0.72
CA PRO A 108 -23.86 1.87 -0.62
C PRO A 108 -23.34 0.58 -1.28
N SER A 109 -22.89 -0.41 -0.50
CA SER A 109 -22.44 -1.68 -1.07
C SER A 109 -23.55 -2.39 -1.84
N THR A 110 -24.80 -2.30 -1.36
CA THR A 110 -25.95 -2.85 -2.11
C THR A 110 -26.15 -2.16 -3.45
N GLN A 111 -25.92 -0.84 -3.54
CA GLN A 111 -26.00 -0.08 -4.78
C GLN A 111 -24.87 -0.45 -5.77
N MET A 112 -23.70 -0.83 -5.27
CA MET A 112 -22.57 -1.25 -6.11
C MET A 112 -22.84 -2.55 -6.88
N THR A 113 -23.78 -3.38 -6.42
CA THR A 113 -24.08 -4.70 -7.04
C THR A 113 -24.49 -4.57 -8.50
N LEU A 114 -25.33 -3.58 -8.85
CA LEU A 114 -25.82 -3.36 -10.21
C LEU A 114 -24.81 -2.60 -11.09
N ASN A 115 -24.06 -1.65 -10.52
CA ASN A 115 -23.07 -0.86 -11.26
C ASN A 115 -21.81 -1.65 -11.63
N THR A 116 -21.47 -2.71 -10.90
CA THR A 116 -20.25 -3.50 -11.15
C THR A 116 -20.37 -4.37 -12.41
N PHE A 117 -21.57 -4.80 -12.83
CA PHE A 117 -21.72 -5.62 -14.04
C PHE A 117 -21.43 -4.86 -15.34
N HIS A 118 -21.70 -3.55 -15.40
CA HIS A 118 -21.39 -2.73 -16.58
C HIS A 118 -19.92 -2.30 -16.64
N PHE A 119 -19.24 -2.13 -15.50
CA PHE A 119 -17.81 -1.84 -15.46
C PHE A 119 -16.93 -3.10 -15.55
N ALA A 120 -17.34 -4.23 -14.97
CA ALA A 120 -16.66 -5.52 -15.11
C ALA A 120 -16.71 -6.06 -16.56
N GLY A 121 -17.66 -5.58 -17.37
CA GLY A 121 -17.74 -5.88 -18.81
C GLY A 121 -16.79 -5.06 -19.70
N ARG A 122 -16.15 -4.01 -19.18
CA ARG A 122 -14.97 -3.40 -19.83
C ARG A 122 -13.74 -4.08 -19.25
N GLY A 123 -13.15 -5.00 -20.01
CA GLY A 123 -12.13 -5.96 -19.59
C GLY A 123 -10.77 -5.40 -19.18
N ASP A 124 -10.71 -4.31 -18.42
CA ASP A 124 -9.45 -3.67 -18.05
C ASP A 124 -8.84 -4.21 -16.74
N MET A 125 -9.58 -4.95 -15.89
CA MET A 125 -9.01 -5.53 -14.67
C MET A 125 -9.68 -6.85 -14.25
N ASN A 126 -8.98 -7.98 -14.43
CA ASN A 126 -9.34 -9.31 -13.89
C ASN A 126 -9.09 -9.39 -12.37
N VAL A 127 -9.60 -8.41 -11.61
CA VAL A 127 -9.50 -8.36 -10.14
C VAL A 127 -10.90 -8.59 -9.56
N THR A 128 -11.00 -9.24 -8.41
CA THR A 128 -12.28 -9.34 -7.69
C THR A 128 -12.76 -7.93 -7.33
N LEU A 129 -13.91 -7.50 -7.89
CA LEU A 129 -14.50 -6.17 -7.69
C LEU A 129 -15.84 -6.27 -6.95
N GLY A 130 -16.24 -5.17 -6.30
CA GLY A 130 -17.56 -5.02 -5.67
C GLY A 130 -17.75 -5.86 -4.40
N ILE A 131 -18.98 -6.38 -4.23
CA ILE A 131 -19.40 -7.16 -3.04
C ILE A 131 -18.54 -8.41 -2.81
N PRO A 132 -18.19 -9.22 -3.84
CA PRO A 132 -17.32 -10.39 -3.64
C PRO A 132 -15.99 -10.04 -2.95
N ARG A 133 -15.36 -8.93 -3.35
CA ARG A 133 -14.11 -8.46 -2.73
C ARG A 133 -14.32 -7.98 -1.30
N LEU A 134 -15.40 -7.24 -1.06
CA LEU A 134 -15.76 -6.79 0.29
C LEU A 134 -15.97 -7.98 1.24
N ARG A 135 -16.66 -9.03 0.78
CA ARG A 135 -16.85 -10.27 1.55
C ARG A 135 -15.53 -10.94 1.91
N GLU A 136 -14.62 -11.07 0.94
CA GLU A 136 -13.29 -11.66 1.17
C GLU A 136 -12.51 -10.93 2.27
N ILE A 137 -12.55 -9.59 2.26
CA ILE A 137 -11.80 -8.73 3.19
C ILE A 137 -12.47 -8.69 4.57
N LEU A 138 -13.76 -8.37 4.64
CA LEU A 138 -14.44 -8.05 5.89
C LEU A 138 -15.13 -9.25 6.54
N MET A 139 -15.74 -10.15 5.77
CA MET A 139 -16.60 -11.20 6.32
C MET A 139 -15.82 -12.50 6.56
N THR A 140 -14.99 -12.89 5.61
CA THR A 140 -14.29 -14.18 5.64
C THR A 140 -12.83 -14.04 6.08
N ALA A 141 -12.23 -12.85 5.91
CA ALA A 141 -10.80 -12.62 6.13
C ALA A 141 -9.94 -13.73 5.48
N SER A 142 -10.25 -14.04 4.21
CA SER A 142 -9.75 -15.26 3.57
C SER A 142 -8.22 -15.26 3.43
N ALA A 143 -7.58 -16.32 3.91
CA ALA A 143 -6.14 -16.53 3.71
C ALA A 143 -5.78 -16.79 2.25
N LYS A 144 -6.72 -17.31 1.44
CA LYS A 144 -6.55 -17.55 0.01
C LYS A 144 -7.52 -16.66 -0.77
N LEU A 145 -6.98 -15.59 -1.36
CA LEU A 145 -7.74 -14.68 -2.21
C LEU A 145 -7.93 -15.30 -3.60
N HIS A 146 -9.07 -15.05 -4.24
CA HIS A 146 -9.31 -15.55 -5.60
C HIS A 146 -8.39 -14.88 -6.63
N THR A 147 -8.08 -13.59 -6.46
CA THR A 147 -7.17 -12.83 -7.35
C THR A 147 -6.12 -12.07 -6.53
N PRO A 148 -5.05 -12.75 -6.05
CA PRO A 148 -3.96 -12.07 -5.37
C PRO A 148 -3.15 -11.21 -6.36
N HIS A 149 -2.87 -9.96 -6.00
CA HIS A 149 -2.03 -9.06 -6.78
C HIS A 149 -0.96 -8.43 -5.88
N MET A 150 0.13 -7.97 -6.49
CA MET A 150 1.26 -7.35 -5.81
C MET A 150 1.79 -6.19 -6.63
N ASP A 151 1.92 -5.02 -6.00
CA ASP A 151 2.55 -3.84 -6.60
C ASP A 151 4.02 -3.78 -6.19
N ILE A 152 4.91 -3.64 -7.18
CA ILE A 152 6.36 -3.61 -6.96
C ILE A 152 6.87 -2.20 -7.29
N PRO A 153 7.16 -1.35 -6.28
CA PRO A 153 7.68 -0.02 -6.52
C PRO A 153 9.15 -0.07 -6.94
N PHE A 154 9.52 0.77 -7.90
CA PHE A 154 10.91 0.95 -8.34
C PHE A 154 11.55 2.16 -7.66
N TYR A 155 12.87 2.13 -7.50
CA TYR A 155 13.62 3.28 -7.01
C TYR A 155 13.59 4.45 -8.01
N GLN A 156 13.43 5.67 -7.50
CA GLN A 156 13.20 6.88 -8.29
C GLN A 156 14.38 7.26 -9.21
N ASN A 157 15.62 6.88 -8.86
CA ASN A 157 16.84 7.31 -9.57
C ASN A 157 17.46 6.20 -10.46
N LEU A 158 16.64 5.29 -10.99
CA LEU A 158 17.15 4.21 -11.84
C LEU A 158 17.26 4.64 -13.31
N PRO A 159 18.46 4.64 -13.91
CA PRO A 159 18.58 4.80 -15.36
C PRO A 159 17.96 3.59 -16.07
N ASP A 160 17.31 3.85 -17.21
CA ASP A 160 16.63 2.86 -18.05
C ASP A 160 15.57 2.00 -17.32
N LEU A 161 14.68 2.65 -16.57
CA LEU A 161 13.60 2.00 -15.80
C LEU A 161 12.78 1.00 -16.63
N ASN A 162 12.30 1.40 -17.81
CA ASN A 162 11.44 0.55 -18.65
C ASN A 162 12.13 -0.76 -19.06
N LYS A 163 13.40 -0.71 -19.44
CA LYS A 163 14.16 -1.91 -19.84
C LYS A 163 14.37 -2.85 -18.65
N LYS A 164 14.66 -2.31 -17.47
CA LYS A 164 14.84 -3.10 -16.25
C LYS A 164 13.51 -3.70 -15.77
N ALA A 165 12.42 -2.94 -15.83
CA ALA A 165 11.08 -3.40 -15.52
C ALA A 165 10.68 -4.56 -16.43
N GLU A 166 10.94 -4.47 -17.73
CA GLU A 166 10.68 -5.55 -18.69
C GLU A 166 11.51 -6.81 -18.41
N ARG A 167 12.81 -6.64 -18.09
CA ARG A 167 13.66 -7.77 -17.69
C ARG A 167 13.14 -8.44 -16.42
N LEU A 168 12.70 -7.66 -15.43
CA LEU A 168 12.12 -8.18 -14.20
C LEU A 168 10.81 -8.91 -14.48
N ARG A 169 9.92 -8.32 -15.29
CA ARG A 169 8.66 -8.93 -15.72
C ARG A 169 8.89 -10.31 -16.33
N ARG A 170 9.85 -10.42 -17.26
CA ARG A 170 10.20 -11.70 -17.89
C ARG A 170 10.74 -12.72 -16.88
N LYS A 171 11.52 -12.28 -15.89
CA LYS A 171 12.08 -13.16 -14.86
C LYS A 171 11.03 -13.65 -13.86
N MET A 172 10.03 -12.83 -13.55
CA MET A 172 8.96 -13.16 -12.60
C MET A 172 7.80 -13.93 -13.26
N ASN A 173 7.63 -13.79 -14.57
CA ASN A 173 6.58 -14.53 -15.28
C ASN A 173 6.92 -16.02 -15.31
N ARG A 174 6.02 -16.85 -14.77
CA ARG A 174 6.17 -18.32 -14.82
C ARG A 174 5.88 -18.77 -16.24
N VAL A 175 6.87 -19.35 -16.90
CA VAL A 175 6.71 -19.96 -18.23
C VAL A 175 6.70 -21.47 -18.07
N THR A 176 5.68 -22.15 -18.61
CA THR A 176 5.63 -23.62 -18.65
C THR A 176 6.16 -24.14 -19.98
N VAL A 177 6.66 -25.39 -20.01
CA VAL A 177 7.19 -26.00 -21.24
C VAL A 177 6.12 -26.02 -22.35
N SER A 178 4.85 -26.20 -21.98
CA SER A 178 3.71 -26.14 -22.90
C SER A 178 3.57 -24.82 -23.65
N GLU A 179 4.03 -23.71 -23.09
CA GLU A 179 3.93 -22.38 -23.73
C GLU A 179 5.03 -22.15 -24.77
N VAL A 180 6.08 -22.99 -24.77
CA VAL A 180 7.25 -22.88 -25.66
C VAL A 180 7.27 -24.01 -26.70
N LEU A 181 6.55 -25.11 -26.48
CA LEU A 181 6.48 -26.24 -27.39
C LEU A 181 5.67 -25.89 -28.64
N GLU A 182 6.32 -25.95 -29.80
CA GLU A 182 5.66 -25.78 -31.10
C GLU A 182 5.06 -27.10 -31.62
N LYS A 183 5.79 -28.21 -31.46
CA LYS A 183 5.40 -29.54 -31.90
C LYS A 183 5.97 -30.59 -30.95
N ILE A 184 5.25 -31.69 -30.78
CA ILE A 184 5.72 -32.88 -30.08
C ILE A 184 5.57 -34.06 -31.04
N ASP A 185 6.70 -34.67 -31.42
CA ASP A 185 6.68 -35.90 -32.21
C ASP A 185 6.88 -37.11 -31.27
N VAL A 186 5.82 -37.91 -31.15
CA VAL A 186 5.82 -39.11 -30.29
C VAL A 186 6.05 -40.34 -31.17
N GLN A 187 7.20 -40.98 -30.98
CA GLN A 187 7.50 -42.26 -31.62
C GLN A 187 7.24 -43.39 -30.62
N CYS A 188 6.33 -44.30 -30.99
CA CYS A 188 5.97 -45.46 -30.20
C CYS A 188 6.44 -46.72 -30.92
N GLU A 189 7.30 -47.50 -30.27
CA GLU A 189 7.76 -48.79 -30.76
C GLU A 189 7.35 -49.89 -29.79
N VAL A 190 6.79 -50.99 -30.31
CA VAL A 190 6.48 -52.18 -29.53
C VAL A 190 7.72 -53.06 -29.49
N VAL A 191 8.38 -53.13 -28.34
CA VAL A 191 9.54 -54.00 -28.14
C VAL A 191 9.05 -55.36 -27.67
N THR A 192 9.39 -56.42 -28.41
CA THR A 192 8.88 -57.78 -28.15
C THR A 192 9.88 -58.73 -27.51
N ARG A 193 11.15 -58.32 -27.30
CA ARG A 193 12.21 -59.14 -26.70
C ARG A 193 13.23 -58.26 -25.96
N PRO A 194 13.72 -58.63 -24.76
CA PRO A 194 13.38 -59.83 -23.97
C PRO A 194 12.08 -59.72 -23.17
N ASP A 195 11.49 -58.53 -23.04
CA ASP A 195 10.21 -58.32 -22.33
C ASP A 195 9.28 -57.45 -23.17
N ARG A 196 7.96 -57.72 -23.13
CA ARG A 196 6.97 -56.96 -23.91
C ARG A 196 6.74 -55.61 -23.25
N GLN A 197 7.40 -54.58 -23.78
CA GLN A 197 7.29 -53.23 -23.23
C GLN A 197 7.00 -52.22 -24.35
N LEU A 198 6.14 -51.26 -24.05
CA LEU A 198 5.91 -50.10 -24.91
C LEU A 198 7.06 -49.13 -24.70
N LYS A 199 7.89 -48.90 -25.73
CA LYS A 199 8.93 -47.87 -25.69
C LYS A 199 8.37 -46.60 -26.31
N THR A 200 8.23 -45.55 -25.51
CA THR A 200 7.82 -44.22 -25.97
C THR A 200 9.02 -43.29 -25.91
N THR A 201 9.43 -42.77 -27.06
CA THR A 201 10.45 -41.72 -27.15
C THR A 201 9.80 -40.43 -27.63
N MET A 202 9.88 -39.39 -26.81
CA MET A 202 9.44 -38.03 -27.17
C MET A 202 10.65 -37.27 -27.73
N ARG A 203 10.52 -36.72 -28.94
CA ARG A 203 11.51 -35.81 -29.55
C ARG A 203 10.94 -34.43 -29.74
#